data_AF-A0A3S0HRK0-F1
#
_entry.id   AF-A0A3S0HRK0-F1
#
_cell.length_a   1.000
_cell.length_b   1.000
_cell.length_c   1.000
_cell.angle_alpha   90.00
_cell.angle_beta   90.00
_cell.angle_gamma   90.00
#
_symmetry.space_group_name_H-M   'P 1'
#
loop_
_entity.id
_entity.type
_entity.pdbx_description
1 polymer ?
#
loop_
_entity_poly.entity_id
_entity_poly.type
_entity_poly.pdbx_seq_one_letter_code
_entity_poly.pdbx_strand_id
1 'polypeptide(L)'
;MLLTGILYDAGGPLASVTITFEATQTTQNGVILGADRGFTTNEDGTYAINLEPGHYAVFWNERGHRVRLGNLVADEFSESSLPAALQAAPTPVDSSAVEDAILEALQQMQADLDASRDARDAAQEAQAAAELARDAATVSGKVYADTAAGLADTLGGDYFKTPASTGDGFLTLYRNDAGSATEIETFPSLNGLTAAVAAANEQATRLNRAFSLRPYQGETLRLDFVNRAYGQGDVTGISQAFAVADLLTVTRTAEAWEWGPHGRLMRYAPDELAYAYDPVTGAPLGAVKRGDRTNLVPWSEALANWSQLSGFTEVLASAETAPRGEYSRVGNTDGAAAQSVYIAEFYSLAAKDYTFRFWFKPVGNATCVGVKLDSDNLRAVFNAADGTFDNYAGITINAIELQNGMGYEVTVQWTSLGGDNRILVQLQDTIGFSYSATIPAGEYAYLGGFQLSDRPFDGSYIPTEGAVVTRDLEEIYRPFGDEYQQQAGAVYVEFSRPLFPDGGGGFGVWLGSTTETNEYLGLIYFSVGAEALTSQNYYKGGGDQAVVSDNGQYVEYGNKLAASYGLGEHLGVSLNGTSAGYGTDVPTTQAPGNRLAFGCSSSGNATNCDIFLQLLELYPGPLSTAELETMTT
;
A
#
# COMPACT_ATOMS: atom_id res chain seq x y z
N MET A 1 -74.08 -36.19 -61.36
CA MET A 1 -73.73 -37.57 -61.75
C MET A 1 -74.44 -38.53 -60.83
N LEU A 2 -75.29 -39.42 -61.36
CA LEU A 2 -75.87 -40.48 -60.56
C LEU A 2 -74.94 -41.70 -60.61
N LEU A 3 -74.34 -42.05 -59.47
CA LEU A 3 -73.58 -43.28 -59.32
C LEU A 3 -74.47 -44.37 -58.77
N THR A 4 -74.62 -45.45 -59.52
CA THR A 4 -75.33 -46.65 -59.07
C THR A 4 -74.56 -47.91 -59.44
N GLY A 5 -74.76 -48.96 -58.67
CA GLY A 5 -74.18 -50.27 -58.97
C GLY A 5 -74.13 -51.15 -57.74
N ILE A 6 -73.37 -52.24 -57.86
CA ILE A 6 -73.00 -53.12 -56.74
C ILE A 6 -71.49 -53.00 -56.56
N LEU A 7 -71.04 -52.79 -55.33
CA LEU A 7 -69.61 -52.76 -55.00
C LEU A 7 -69.15 -54.19 -54.71
N TYR A 8 -68.08 -54.63 -55.39
CA TYR A 8 -67.53 -55.97 -55.27
C TYR A 8 -66.05 -55.93 -54.90
N ASP A 9 -65.60 -56.96 -54.18
CA ASP A 9 -64.19 -57.34 -54.09
C ASP A 9 -63.97 -58.77 -54.64
N ALA A 10 -62.78 -59.33 -54.42
CA ALA A 10 -62.46 -60.70 -54.82
C ALA A 10 -63.28 -61.78 -54.09
N GLY A 11 -63.91 -61.44 -52.96
CA GLY A 11 -64.73 -62.32 -52.12
C GLY A 11 -66.24 -62.21 -52.35
N GLY A 12 -66.73 -61.17 -53.04
CA GLY A 12 -68.15 -61.00 -53.38
C GLY A 12 -68.65 -59.55 -53.23
N PRO A 13 -69.97 -59.32 -53.19
CA PRO A 13 -70.53 -58.00 -52.90
C PRO A 13 -70.15 -57.52 -51.50
N LEU A 14 -69.72 -56.26 -51.39
CA LEU A 14 -69.31 -55.64 -50.14
C LEU A 14 -70.50 -54.97 -49.44
N ALA A 15 -71.01 -55.60 -48.39
CA ALA A 15 -72.11 -55.07 -47.57
C ALA A 15 -71.61 -54.07 -46.51
N SER A 16 -72.41 -53.04 -46.20
CA SER A 16 -72.16 -52.09 -45.10
C SER A 16 -70.81 -51.34 -45.19
N VAL A 17 -70.29 -51.15 -46.40
CA VAL A 17 -69.05 -50.40 -46.64
C VAL A 17 -69.39 -48.93 -46.86
N THR A 18 -68.76 -48.06 -46.07
CA THR A 18 -68.92 -46.61 -46.21
C THR A 18 -67.88 -46.05 -47.19
N ILE A 19 -68.37 -45.46 -48.28
CA ILE A 19 -67.57 -44.71 -49.24
C ILE A 19 -67.87 -43.21 -49.06
N THR A 20 -66.81 -42.41 -48.94
CA THR A 20 -66.92 -40.95 -48.84
C THR A 20 -66.22 -40.28 -50.02
N PHE A 21 -66.90 -39.34 -50.64
CA PHE A 21 -66.44 -38.46 -51.70
C PHE A 21 -66.17 -37.10 -51.07
N GLU A 22 -64.93 -36.66 -51.05
CA GLU A 22 -64.56 -35.33 -50.56
C GLU A 22 -64.24 -34.43 -51.75
N ALA A 23 -64.95 -33.31 -51.87
CA ALA A 23 -64.73 -32.37 -52.95
C ALA A 23 -63.31 -31.78 -52.89
N THR A 24 -62.55 -31.92 -53.96
CA THR A 24 -61.15 -31.44 -54.02
C THR A 24 -61.03 -30.02 -54.56
N GLN A 25 -62.13 -29.42 -55.04
CA GLN A 25 -62.17 -28.05 -55.57
C GLN A 25 -63.55 -27.44 -55.36
N THR A 26 -63.61 -26.12 -55.15
CA THR A 26 -64.88 -25.38 -55.14
C THR A 26 -65.36 -25.15 -56.57
N THR A 27 -66.58 -25.58 -56.90
CA THR A 27 -67.15 -25.39 -58.25
C THR A 27 -68.11 -24.20 -58.28
N GLN A 28 -68.23 -23.57 -59.45
CA GLN A 28 -69.06 -22.37 -59.66
C GLN A 28 -70.57 -22.64 -59.40
N ASN A 29 -70.98 -23.92 -59.40
CA ASN A 29 -72.36 -24.38 -59.25
C ASN A 29 -72.68 -24.94 -57.85
N GLY A 30 -71.81 -24.78 -56.84
CA GLY A 30 -72.21 -24.92 -55.43
C GLY A 30 -71.46 -25.94 -54.55
N VAL A 31 -70.57 -26.78 -55.11
CA VAL A 31 -69.74 -27.69 -54.27
C VAL A 31 -68.58 -26.91 -53.69
N ILE A 32 -68.40 -26.92 -52.36
CA ILE A 32 -67.30 -26.25 -51.66
C ILE A 32 -66.14 -27.24 -51.43
N LEU A 33 -64.89 -26.80 -51.60
CA LEU A 33 -63.69 -27.59 -51.23
C LEU A 33 -63.82 -28.19 -49.82
N GLY A 34 -63.59 -29.48 -49.70
CA GLY A 34 -63.67 -30.23 -48.44
C GLY A 34 -65.09 -30.67 -48.06
N ALA A 35 -66.13 -30.28 -48.82
CA ALA A 35 -67.46 -30.82 -48.62
C ALA A 35 -67.43 -32.33 -48.90
N ASP A 36 -67.89 -33.11 -47.94
CA ASP A 36 -67.95 -34.55 -48.05
C ASP A 36 -69.38 -35.02 -48.31
N ARG A 37 -69.48 -36.09 -49.08
CA ARG A 37 -70.72 -36.81 -49.30
C ARG A 37 -70.41 -38.28 -49.31
N GLY A 38 -71.19 -39.09 -48.61
CA GLY A 38 -70.93 -40.52 -48.56
C GLY A 38 -72.20 -41.35 -48.72
N PHE A 39 -71.99 -42.62 -49.01
CA PHE A 39 -73.03 -43.64 -48.88
C PHE A 39 -72.45 -44.85 -48.16
N THR A 40 -73.33 -45.66 -47.60
CA THR A 40 -72.98 -47.00 -47.13
C THR A 40 -73.70 -48.01 -48.02
N THR A 41 -73.00 -49.02 -48.51
CA THR A 41 -73.60 -50.05 -49.36
C THR A 41 -74.66 -50.85 -48.59
N ASN A 42 -75.72 -51.27 -49.28
CA ASN A 42 -76.74 -52.15 -48.74
C ASN A 42 -76.17 -53.56 -48.47
N GLU A 43 -76.97 -54.44 -47.84
CA GLU A 43 -76.56 -55.82 -47.53
C GLU A 43 -76.17 -56.65 -48.77
N ASP A 44 -76.72 -56.33 -49.94
CA ASP A 44 -76.38 -56.96 -51.22
C ASP A 44 -75.24 -56.24 -51.97
N GLY A 45 -74.58 -55.28 -51.31
CA GLY A 45 -73.52 -54.45 -51.88
C GLY A 45 -74.00 -53.34 -52.82
N THR A 46 -75.31 -53.20 -53.04
CA THR A 46 -75.85 -52.15 -53.91
C THR A 46 -75.66 -50.75 -53.30
N TYR A 47 -75.53 -49.75 -54.17
CA TYR A 47 -75.54 -48.35 -53.79
C TYR A 47 -76.17 -47.46 -54.86
N ALA A 48 -76.67 -46.32 -54.41
CA ALA A 48 -77.12 -45.22 -55.26
C ALA A 48 -76.78 -43.90 -54.58
N ILE A 49 -75.97 -43.07 -55.22
CA ILE A 49 -75.65 -41.72 -54.74
C ILE A 49 -75.68 -40.76 -55.92
N ASN A 50 -76.39 -39.65 -55.75
CA ASN A 50 -76.29 -38.54 -56.70
C ASN A 50 -75.14 -37.65 -56.23
N LEU A 51 -74.21 -37.29 -57.10
CA LEU A 51 -73.15 -36.33 -56.83
C LEU A 51 -73.39 -35.06 -57.63
N GLU A 52 -73.12 -33.93 -56.99
CA GLU A 52 -73.12 -32.63 -57.68
C GLU A 52 -71.92 -32.57 -58.65
N PRO A 53 -71.99 -31.76 -59.72
CA PRO A 53 -70.87 -31.64 -60.65
C PRO A 53 -69.61 -31.10 -59.97
N GLY A 54 -68.50 -31.82 -60.07
CA GLY A 54 -67.22 -31.43 -59.47
C GLY A 54 -66.15 -32.52 -59.42
N HIS A 55 -65.02 -32.21 -58.80
CA HIS A 55 -63.90 -33.12 -58.61
C HIS A 55 -63.89 -33.64 -57.16
N TYR A 56 -63.81 -34.95 -56.99
CA TYR A 56 -63.88 -35.62 -55.70
C TYR A 56 -62.70 -36.57 -55.50
N ALA A 57 -62.16 -36.60 -54.29
CA ALA A 57 -61.31 -37.68 -53.81
C ALA A 57 -62.21 -38.73 -53.15
N VAL A 58 -62.06 -39.99 -53.54
CA VAL A 58 -62.90 -41.08 -53.04
C VAL A 58 -62.14 -41.84 -51.98
N PHE A 59 -62.80 -42.10 -50.85
CA PHE A 59 -62.23 -42.80 -49.71
C PHE A 59 -63.11 -43.97 -49.31
N TRP A 60 -62.47 -45.08 -49.00
CA TRP A 60 -63.07 -46.20 -48.27
C TRP A 60 -62.79 -46.00 -46.78
N ASN A 61 -63.86 -45.91 -45.99
CA ASN A 61 -63.77 -45.90 -44.54
C ASN A 61 -64.15 -47.28 -43.99
N GLU A 62 -63.19 -47.96 -43.35
CA GLU A 62 -63.45 -49.20 -42.62
C GLU A 62 -62.76 -49.16 -41.26
N ARG A 63 -63.52 -49.44 -40.19
CA ARG A 63 -63.02 -49.57 -38.81
C ARG A 63 -62.15 -48.39 -38.33
N GLY A 64 -62.48 -47.18 -38.76
CA GLY A 64 -61.73 -45.96 -38.41
C GLY A 64 -60.50 -45.68 -39.28
N HIS A 65 -60.16 -46.55 -40.22
CA HIS A 65 -59.14 -46.30 -41.23
C HIS A 65 -59.79 -45.72 -42.50
N ARG A 66 -59.22 -44.62 -42.98
CA ARG A 66 -59.64 -43.90 -44.18
C ARG A 66 -58.60 -44.11 -45.28
N VAL A 67 -58.93 -44.93 -46.29
CA VAL A 67 -58.02 -45.26 -47.40
C VAL A 67 -58.50 -44.55 -48.66
N ARG A 68 -57.62 -43.80 -49.33
CA ARG A 68 -57.97 -43.12 -50.58
C ARG A 68 -57.99 -44.13 -51.73
N LEU A 69 -59.14 -44.26 -52.40
CA LEU A 69 -59.36 -45.15 -53.54
C LEU A 69 -58.95 -44.52 -54.88
N GLY A 70 -59.05 -43.20 -54.99
CA GLY A 70 -58.71 -42.49 -56.22
C GLY A 70 -59.39 -41.13 -56.30
N ASN A 71 -59.45 -40.58 -57.51
CA ASN A 71 -60.16 -39.35 -57.81
C ASN A 71 -61.30 -39.64 -58.79
N LEU A 72 -62.35 -38.83 -58.72
CA LEU A 72 -63.54 -38.93 -59.54
C LEU A 72 -63.91 -37.53 -60.04
N VAL A 73 -64.30 -37.43 -61.31
CA VAL A 73 -64.93 -36.21 -61.86
C VAL A 73 -66.40 -36.52 -62.11
N ALA A 74 -67.30 -35.85 -61.38
CA ALA A 74 -68.73 -35.94 -61.56
C ALA A 74 -69.21 -34.83 -62.51
N ASP A 75 -69.94 -35.17 -63.55
CA ASP A 75 -70.63 -34.21 -64.41
C ASP A 75 -72.16 -34.26 -64.19
N GLU A 76 -72.90 -33.28 -64.72
CA GLU A 76 -74.33 -33.10 -64.42
C GLU A 76 -75.24 -34.15 -65.09
N PHE A 77 -74.76 -34.88 -66.10
CA PHE A 77 -75.60 -35.71 -66.97
C PHE A 77 -75.11 -37.15 -67.16
N SER A 78 -74.04 -37.58 -66.47
CA SER A 78 -73.55 -38.96 -66.53
C SER A 78 -74.17 -39.86 -65.46
N GLU A 79 -74.36 -41.12 -65.87
CA GLU A 79 -74.59 -42.26 -64.99
C GLU A 79 -73.44 -43.25 -65.18
N SER A 80 -72.81 -43.69 -64.08
CA SER A 80 -71.74 -44.69 -64.13
C SER A 80 -71.69 -45.48 -62.82
N SER A 81 -70.98 -46.62 -62.83
CA SER A 81 -70.62 -47.31 -61.60
C SER A 81 -69.33 -46.74 -61.03
N LEU A 82 -69.18 -46.77 -59.70
CA LEU A 82 -68.01 -46.29 -58.99
C LEU A 82 -66.69 -46.92 -59.48
N PRO A 83 -66.58 -48.24 -59.72
CA PRO A 83 -65.35 -48.83 -60.25
C PRO A 83 -64.99 -48.31 -61.65
N ALA A 84 -65.99 -48.18 -62.53
CA ALA A 84 -65.79 -47.65 -63.88
C ALA A 84 -65.34 -46.18 -63.85
N ALA A 85 -65.91 -45.41 -62.92
CA ALA A 85 -65.59 -44.00 -62.75
C ALA A 85 -64.22 -43.76 -62.09
N LEU A 86 -63.76 -44.67 -61.22
CA LEU A 86 -62.42 -44.65 -60.62
C LEU A 86 -61.32 -45.12 -61.59
N GLN A 87 -61.59 -46.11 -62.46
CA GLN A 87 -60.63 -46.59 -63.46
C GLN A 87 -60.37 -45.58 -64.59
N ALA A 88 -61.28 -44.63 -64.82
CA ALA A 88 -61.11 -43.56 -65.79
C ALA A 88 -60.17 -42.42 -65.30
N ALA A 89 -59.74 -42.45 -64.04
CA ALA A 89 -58.86 -41.43 -63.45
C ALA A 89 -57.36 -41.73 -63.67
N PRO A 90 -56.49 -40.71 -63.86
CA PRO A 90 -55.09 -40.92 -64.23
C PRO A 90 -54.25 -41.52 -63.09
N THR A 91 -53.81 -42.77 -63.31
CA THR A 91 -52.71 -43.59 -62.75
C THR A 91 -52.45 -43.69 -61.23
N PRO A 92 -52.17 -44.92 -60.70
CA PRO A 92 -51.96 -45.19 -59.26
C PRO A 92 -50.63 -44.66 -58.71
N VAL A 93 -50.58 -44.40 -57.40
CA VAL A 93 -49.36 -44.03 -56.65
C VAL A 93 -48.47 -45.27 -56.49
N ASP A 94 -47.19 -45.12 -56.84
CA ASP A 94 -46.16 -46.15 -56.73
C ASP A 94 -45.83 -46.43 -55.26
N SER A 95 -46.17 -47.62 -54.78
CA SER A 95 -45.99 -48.05 -53.39
C SER A 95 -44.54 -48.33 -53.01
N SER A 96 -43.62 -48.42 -53.98
CA SER A 96 -42.20 -48.69 -53.72
C SER A 96 -41.49 -47.55 -52.97
N ALA A 97 -41.85 -46.30 -53.26
CA ALA A 97 -41.26 -45.13 -52.60
C ALA A 97 -41.59 -45.04 -51.09
N VAL A 98 -42.68 -45.67 -50.64
CA VAL A 98 -43.07 -45.71 -49.23
C VAL A 98 -42.27 -46.76 -48.46
N GLU A 99 -41.94 -47.89 -49.10
CA GLU A 99 -41.15 -48.96 -48.49
C GLU A 99 -39.69 -48.52 -48.26
N ASP A 100 -39.09 -47.81 -49.21
CA ASP A 100 -37.73 -47.27 -49.09
C ASP A 100 -37.63 -46.27 -47.92
N ALA A 101 -38.61 -45.36 -47.80
CA ALA A 101 -38.65 -44.38 -46.71
C ALA A 101 -38.81 -45.04 -45.32
N ILE A 102 -39.55 -46.15 -45.24
CA ILE A 102 -39.70 -46.91 -43.99
C ILE A 102 -38.38 -47.60 -43.62
N LEU A 103 -37.67 -48.15 -44.60
CA LEU A 103 -36.39 -48.82 -44.38
C LEU A 103 -35.31 -47.84 -43.90
N GLU A 104 -35.24 -46.66 -44.50
CA GLU A 104 -34.32 -45.59 -44.07
C GLU A 104 -34.64 -45.13 -42.63
N ALA A 105 -35.91 -44.94 -42.30
CA ALA A 105 -36.33 -44.57 -40.94
C ALA A 105 -35.95 -45.64 -39.89
N LEU A 106 -36.06 -46.92 -40.23
CA LEU A 106 -35.65 -48.02 -39.36
C LEU A 106 -34.13 -48.04 -39.11
N GLN A 107 -33.34 -47.79 -40.15
CA GLN A 107 -31.87 -47.71 -40.02
C GLN A 107 -31.45 -46.52 -39.15
N GLN A 108 -32.11 -45.36 -39.31
CA GLN A 108 -31.83 -44.20 -38.49
C GLN A 108 -32.19 -44.44 -37.01
N MET A 109 -33.33 -45.07 -36.72
CA MET A 109 -33.71 -45.42 -35.35
C MET A 109 -32.71 -46.38 -34.69
N GLN A 110 -32.14 -47.31 -35.46
CA GLN A 110 -31.12 -48.22 -34.93
C GLN A 110 -29.82 -47.46 -34.59
N ALA A 111 -29.40 -46.52 -35.45
CA ALA A 111 -28.23 -45.68 -35.20
C ALA A 111 -28.42 -44.79 -33.95
N ASP A 112 -29.60 -44.19 -33.78
CA ASP A 112 -29.92 -43.36 -32.62
C ASP A 112 -29.92 -44.18 -31.31
N LEU A 113 -30.40 -45.44 -31.37
CA LEU A 113 -30.39 -46.34 -30.22
C LEU A 113 -28.97 -46.70 -29.78
N ASP A 114 -28.08 -46.97 -30.73
CA ASP A 114 -26.69 -47.31 -30.41
C ASP A 114 -25.93 -46.09 -29.86
N ALA A 115 -26.15 -44.90 -30.42
CA ALA A 115 -25.58 -43.65 -29.87
C ALA A 115 -26.04 -43.37 -28.43
N SER A 116 -27.31 -43.70 -28.10
CA SER A 116 -27.85 -43.55 -26.74
C SER A 116 -27.21 -44.53 -25.75
N ARG A 117 -26.87 -45.75 -26.19
CA ARG A 117 -26.15 -46.74 -25.37
C ARG A 117 -24.72 -46.26 -25.07
N ASP A 118 -24.00 -45.78 -26.07
CA ASP A 118 -22.64 -45.25 -25.91
C ASP A 118 -22.61 -44.08 -24.93
N ALA A 119 -23.57 -43.15 -25.04
CA ALA A 119 -23.68 -42.01 -24.13
C ALA A 119 -23.95 -42.43 -22.67
N ARG A 120 -24.80 -43.45 -22.47
CA ARG A 120 -25.07 -44.00 -21.13
C ARG A 120 -23.82 -44.64 -20.53
N ASP A 121 -23.11 -45.44 -21.32
CA ASP A 121 -21.94 -46.18 -20.83
C ASP A 121 -20.81 -45.19 -20.48
N ALA A 122 -20.60 -44.14 -21.29
CA ALA A 122 -19.68 -43.05 -20.98
C ALA A 122 -20.07 -42.29 -19.68
N ALA A 123 -21.37 -42.08 -19.43
CA ALA A 123 -21.83 -41.45 -18.19
C ALA A 123 -21.57 -42.34 -16.95
N GLN A 124 -21.70 -43.66 -17.08
CA GLN A 124 -21.39 -44.61 -16.02
C GLN A 124 -19.90 -44.66 -15.70
N GLU A 125 -19.04 -44.63 -16.73
CA GLU A 125 -17.58 -44.53 -16.55
C GLU A 125 -17.19 -43.23 -15.85
N ALA A 126 -17.79 -42.10 -16.25
CA ALA A 126 -17.55 -40.81 -15.61
C ALA A 126 -17.99 -40.79 -14.13
N GLN A 127 -19.13 -41.41 -13.80
CA GLN A 127 -19.58 -41.57 -12.43
C GLN A 127 -18.58 -42.40 -11.61
N ALA A 128 -18.15 -43.55 -12.13
CA ALA A 128 -17.19 -44.41 -11.45
C ALA A 128 -15.86 -43.69 -11.18
N ALA A 129 -15.37 -42.90 -12.14
CA ALA A 129 -14.16 -42.08 -11.97
C ALA A 129 -14.32 -41.03 -10.87
N ALA A 130 -15.50 -40.38 -10.79
CA ALA A 130 -15.78 -39.38 -9.75
C ALA A 130 -15.86 -40.01 -8.34
N GLU A 131 -16.44 -41.20 -8.21
CA GLU A 131 -16.49 -41.94 -6.94
C GLU A 131 -15.09 -42.34 -6.46
N LEU A 132 -14.23 -42.81 -7.37
CA LEU A 132 -12.84 -43.15 -7.09
C LEU A 132 -12.02 -41.93 -6.61
N ALA A 133 -12.23 -40.76 -7.24
CA ALA A 133 -11.58 -39.51 -6.84
C ALA A 133 -12.06 -39.02 -5.46
N ARG A 134 -13.36 -39.15 -5.16
CA ARG A 134 -13.92 -38.85 -3.83
C ARG A 134 -13.31 -39.75 -2.76
N ASP A 135 -13.20 -41.04 -3.02
CA ASP A 135 -12.68 -42.00 -2.06
C ASP A 135 -11.18 -41.79 -1.80
N ALA A 136 -10.40 -41.45 -2.84
CA ALA A 136 -9.00 -41.02 -2.70
C ALA A 136 -8.86 -39.72 -1.87
N ALA A 137 -9.77 -38.75 -2.03
CA ALA A 137 -9.77 -37.52 -1.23
C ALA A 137 -10.19 -37.76 0.22
N THR A 138 -11.05 -38.76 0.48
CA THR A 138 -11.48 -39.15 1.84
C THR A 138 -10.36 -39.88 2.60
N VAL A 139 -9.40 -40.46 1.87
CA VAL A 139 -8.11 -40.97 2.38
C VAL A 139 -7.07 -39.84 2.57
N SER A 140 -7.49 -38.58 2.62
CA SER A 140 -6.67 -37.51 3.23
C SER A 140 -6.55 -37.80 4.74
N GLY A 141 -5.48 -38.49 5.12
CA GLY A 141 -5.19 -38.97 6.47
C GLY A 141 -5.44 -37.96 7.58
N LYS A 142 -5.87 -38.49 8.74
CA LYS A 142 -5.99 -37.77 10.00
C LYS A 142 -4.73 -36.93 10.25
N VAL A 143 -4.93 -35.72 10.75
CA VAL A 143 -3.83 -34.87 11.21
C VAL A 143 -3.53 -35.23 12.65
N TYR A 144 -2.30 -35.67 12.92
CA TYR A 144 -1.82 -36.02 14.24
C TYR A 144 -0.88 -34.93 14.77
N ALA A 145 -0.74 -34.86 16.09
CA ALA A 145 0.11 -33.84 16.74
C ALA A 145 1.59 -33.96 16.35
N ASP A 146 2.07 -35.20 16.17
CA ASP A 146 3.43 -35.51 15.79
C ASP A 146 3.50 -36.85 15.03
N THR A 147 4.69 -37.18 14.54
CA THR A 147 4.94 -38.39 13.75
C THR A 147 4.74 -39.68 14.56
N ALA A 148 5.01 -39.66 15.87
CA ALA A 148 4.85 -40.82 16.73
C ALA A 148 3.38 -41.18 16.94
N ALA A 149 2.53 -40.18 17.18
CA ALA A 149 1.08 -40.34 17.25
C ALA A 149 0.51 -40.85 15.92
N GLY A 150 1.00 -40.33 14.79
CA GLY A 150 0.62 -40.80 13.47
C GLY A 150 0.98 -42.26 13.20
N LEU A 151 2.20 -42.67 13.55
CA LEU A 151 2.65 -44.07 13.41
C LEU A 151 1.88 -45.05 14.31
N ALA A 152 1.44 -44.60 15.48
CA ALA A 152 0.70 -45.44 16.43
C ALA A 152 -0.75 -45.72 15.99
N ASP A 153 -1.39 -44.79 15.29
CA ASP A 153 -2.81 -44.87 14.89
C ASP A 153 -3.01 -45.20 13.40
N THR A 154 -1.93 -45.52 12.67
CA THR A 154 -1.96 -45.94 11.26
C THR A 154 -1.27 -47.28 11.04
N LEU A 155 -1.73 -48.04 10.03
CA LEU A 155 -1.11 -49.31 9.65
C LEU A 155 -0.06 -49.13 8.57
N GLY A 156 0.77 -50.16 8.35
CA GLY A 156 1.74 -50.17 7.26
C GLY A 156 1.08 -50.00 5.89
N GLY A 157 1.47 -48.98 5.14
CA GLY A 157 0.91 -48.56 3.85
C GLY A 157 -0.02 -47.35 3.94
N ASP A 158 -0.51 -47.00 5.13
CA ASP A 158 -1.43 -45.87 5.32
C ASP A 158 -0.68 -44.53 5.29
N TYR A 159 -1.42 -43.47 4.96
CA TYR A 159 -0.93 -42.10 4.96
C TYR A 159 -1.46 -41.32 6.17
N PHE A 160 -0.63 -40.44 6.72
CA PHE A 160 -1.02 -39.52 7.79
C PHE A 160 -0.33 -38.17 7.67
N LYS A 161 -0.87 -37.15 8.35
CA LYS A 161 -0.32 -35.79 8.32
C LYS A 161 0.09 -35.35 9.71
N THR A 162 1.15 -34.56 9.82
CA THR A 162 1.56 -33.90 11.08
C THR A 162 1.98 -32.46 10.80
N PRO A 163 1.95 -31.56 11.79
CA PRO A 163 2.64 -30.27 11.67
C PRO A 163 4.10 -30.47 11.26
N ALA A 164 4.58 -29.67 10.31
CA ALA A 164 5.98 -29.70 9.90
C ALA A 164 6.87 -29.25 11.06
N SER A 165 7.97 -29.96 11.32
CA SER A 165 8.89 -29.64 12.43
C SER A 165 9.70 -28.37 12.20
N THR A 166 9.77 -27.87 10.96
CA THR A 166 10.66 -26.79 10.54
C THR A 166 9.95 -25.50 10.17
N GLY A 167 8.61 -25.41 10.31
CA GLY A 167 7.89 -24.19 9.93
C GLY A 167 6.47 -24.15 10.46
N ASP A 168 6.18 -23.10 11.23
CA ASP A 168 4.81 -22.75 11.61
C ASP A 168 3.96 -22.60 10.34
N GLY A 169 2.86 -23.35 10.28
CA GLY A 169 1.91 -23.21 9.18
C GLY A 169 2.06 -24.21 8.03
N PHE A 170 2.81 -25.31 8.19
CA PHE A 170 2.84 -26.40 7.20
C PHE A 170 2.41 -27.75 7.81
N LEU A 171 1.85 -28.63 6.97
CA LEU A 171 1.54 -30.02 7.27
C LEU A 171 2.39 -30.92 6.37
N THR A 172 3.11 -31.86 6.97
CA THR A 172 3.87 -32.88 6.24
C THR A 172 3.05 -34.16 6.15
N LEU A 173 2.89 -34.67 4.92
CA LEU A 173 2.29 -35.96 4.61
C LEU A 173 3.35 -37.06 4.71
N TYR A 174 3.08 -38.05 5.54
CA TYR A 174 3.90 -39.25 5.70
C TYR A 174 3.14 -40.48 5.21
N ARG A 175 3.89 -41.49 4.76
CA ARG A 175 3.43 -42.87 4.63
C ARG A 175 4.04 -43.71 5.75
N ASN A 176 3.23 -44.52 6.43
CA ASN A 176 3.70 -45.46 7.43
C ASN A 176 4.25 -46.72 6.74
N ASP A 177 5.55 -46.87 6.64
CA ASP A 177 6.22 -48.04 6.07
C ASP A 177 6.58 -49.04 7.18
N ALA A 178 5.57 -49.76 7.67
CA ALA A 178 5.69 -50.79 8.72
C ALA A 178 6.30 -50.30 10.04
N GLY A 179 5.85 -49.14 10.52
CA GLY A 179 6.28 -48.52 11.77
C GLY A 179 7.35 -47.43 11.59
N SER A 180 7.75 -47.15 10.35
CA SER A 180 8.63 -46.02 10.00
C SER A 180 7.85 -44.98 9.21
N ALA A 181 8.03 -43.69 9.51
CA ALA A 181 7.38 -42.61 8.77
C ALA A 181 8.26 -42.16 7.62
N THR A 182 7.78 -42.34 6.39
CA THR A 182 8.45 -41.84 5.18
C THR A 182 7.77 -40.56 4.74
N GLU A 183 8.50 -39.43 4.75
CA GLU A 183 7.97 -38.16 4.25
C GLU A 183 7.68 -38.27 2.74
N ILE A 184 6.50 -37.82 2.35
CA ILE A 184 6.05 -37.83 0.95
C ILE A 184 6.08 -36.40 0.42
N GLU A 185 5.41 -35.46 1.10
CA GLU A 185 5.27 -34.08 0.65
C GLU A 185 4.88 -33.15 1.81
N THR A 186 5.17 -31.86 1.70
CA THR A 186 4.77 -30.85 2.69
C THR A 186 3.88 -29.79 2.06
N PHE A 187 2.74 -29.49 2.68
CA PHE A 187 1.72 -28.56 2.20
C PHE A 187 1.49 -27.41 3.20
N PRO A 188 1.08 -26.21 2.75
CA PRO A 188 0.64 -25.17 3.67
C PRO A 188 -0.58 -25.64 4.48
N SER A 189 -0.56 -25.45 5.79
CA SER A 189 -1.72 -25.60 6.65
C SER A 189 -2.68 -24.42 6.48
N LEU A 190 -3.93 -24.55 6.93
CA LEU A 190 -4.86 -23.42 6.94
C LEU A 190 -4.29 -22.22 7.71
N ASN A 191 -3.56 -22.45 8.80
CA ASN A 191 -2.94 -21.37 9.57
C ASN A 191 -1.81 -20.70 8.78
N GLY A 192 -0.96 -21.48 8.10
CA GLY A 192 0.11 -20.93 7.26
C GLY A 192 -0.43 -20.16 6.05
N LEU A 193 -1.46 -20.69 5.39
CA LEU A 193 -2.15 -19.98 4.32
C LEU A 193 -2.80 -18.69 4.83
N THR A 194 -3.46 -18.74 5.99
CA THR A 194 -4.08 -17.56 6.62
C THR A 194 -3.03 -16.49 6.94
N ALA A 195 -1.88 -16.88 7.50
CA ALA A 195 -0.78 -15.96 7.79
C ALA A 195 -0.20 -15.36 6.50
N ALA A 196 0.01 -16.16 5.46
CA ALA A 196 0.50 -15.70 4.17
C ALA A 196 -0.48 -14.72 3.50
N VAL A 197 -1.78 -15.01 3.53
CA VAL A 197 -2.83 -14.11 3.00
C VAL A 197 -2.90 -12.81 3.80
N ALA A 198 -2.77 -12.88 5.14
CA ALA A 198 -2.73 -11.68 5.98
C ALA A 198 -1.52 -10.80 5.65
N ALA A 199 -0.33 -11.40 5.52
CA ALA A 199 0.89 -10.69 5.13
C ALA A 199 0.77 -10.07 3.72
N ALA A 200 0.23 -10.80 2.75
CA ALA A 200 -0.01 -10.28 1.40
C ALA A 200 -1.03 -9.13 1.38
N ASN A 201 -2.12 -9.23 2.15
CA ASN A 201 -3.10 -8.16 2.28
C ASN A 201 -2.51 -6.92 2.96
N GLU A 202 -1.64 -7.11 3.96
CA GLU A 202 -0.93 -6.01 4.60
C GLU A 202 0.04 -5.33 3.63
N GLN A 203 0.82 -6.10 2.87
CA GLN A 203 1.68 -5.56 1.80
C GLN A 203 0.87 -4.79 0.75
N ALA A 204 -0.23 -5.36 0.25
CA ALA A 204 -1.11 -4.69 -0.70
C ALA A 204 -1.71 -3.40 -0.13
N THR A 205 -2.08 -3.40 1.15
CA THR A 205 -2.60 -2.21 1.84
C THR A 205 -1.53 -1.12 1.98
N ARG A 206 -0.30 -1.49 2.35
CA ARG A 206 0.84 -0.57 2.44
C ARG A 206 1.17 0.02 1.07
N LEU A 207 1.21 -0.82 0.03
CA LEU A 207 1.49 -0.41 -1.34
C LEU A 207 0.40 0.54 -1.88
N ASN A 208 -0.89 0.18 -1.68
CA ASN A 208 -2.00 1.03 -2.05
C ASN A 208 -1.96 2.38 -1.33
N ARG A 209 -1.60 2.40 -0.03
CA ARG A 209 -1.42 3.64 0.72
C ARG A 209 -0.30 4.49 0.12
N ALA A 210 0.85 3.89 -0.18
CA ALA A 210 2.00 4.54 -0.78
C ALA A 210 1.66 5.23 -2.11
N PHE A 211 0.85 4.59 -2.96
CA PHE A 211 0.45 5.15 -4.25
C PHE A 211 -0.77 6.06 -4.19
N SER A 212 -1.64 5.92 -3.19
CA SER A 212 -2.81 6.79 -3.04
C SER A 212 -2.46 8.23 -2.65
N LEU A 213 -1.33 8.42 -1.98
CA LEU A 213 -0.91 9.72 -1.45
C LEU A 213 -0.06 10.52 -2.45
N ARG A 214 0.71 9.83 -3.29
CA ARG A 214 1.51 10.42 -4.37
C ARG A 214 1.44 9.52 -5.60
N PRO A 215 1.02 10.04 -6.78
CA PRO A 215 0.96 9.25 -8.01
C PRO A 215 2.30 8.62 -8.32
N TYR A 216 2.28 7.36 -8.78
CA TYR A 216 3.45 6.68 -9.31
C TYR A 216 3.98 7.41 -10.56
N GLN A 217 5.27 7.72 -10.59
CA GLN A 217 5.95 8.46 -11.66
C GLN A 217 7.07 7.66 -12.33
N GLY A 218 7.14 6.34 -12.10
CA GLY A 218 8.19 5.50 -12.68
C GLY A 218 9.38 5.25 -11.76
N GLU A 219 9.28 5.63 -10.49
CA GLU A 219 10.31 5.38 -9.49
C GLU A 219 10.45 3.87 -9.18
N THR A 220 11.66 3.42 -8.88
CA THR A 220 11.99 2.04 -8.51
C THR A 220 12.19 1.86 -7.00
N LEU A 221 12.43 2.96 -6.29
CA LEU A 221 12.46 3.06 -4.84
C LEU A 221 11.67 4.29 -4.42
N ARG A 222 10.81 4.14 -3.40
CA ARG A 222 10.15 5.24 -2.71
C ARG A 222 10.29 5.05 -1.21
N LEU A 223 10.83 6.06 -0.54
CA LEU A 223 10.91 6.17 0.90
C LEU A 223 10.14 7.42 1.34
N ASP A 224 8.84 7.29 1.56
CA ASP A 224 7.99 8.36 2.08
C ASP A 224 7.94 8.27 3.62
N PHE A 225 8.73 9.12 4.27
CA PHE A 225 8.88 9.09 5.72
C PHE A 225 7.76 9.84 6.43
N VAL A 226 7.11 10.79 5.76
CA VAL A 226 5.95 11.51 6.28
C VAL A 226 4.76 10.56 6.43
N ASN A 227 4.49 9.75 5.41
CA ASN A 227 3.36 8.82 5.39
C ASN A 227 3.72 7.40 5.83
N ARG A 228 5.01 7.16 6.12
CA ARG A 228 5.59 5.85 6.47
C ARG A 228 5.26 4.78 5.43
N ALA A 229 5.45 5.15 4.18
CA ALA A 229 5.15 4.34 3.01
C ALA A 229 6.44 4.06 2.25
N TYR A 230 6.83 2.78 2.21
CA TYR A 230 8.09 2.35 1.64
C TYR A 230 7.86 1.30 0.57
N GLY A 231 8.37 1.56 -0.62
CA GLY A 231 8.24 0.69 -1.77
C GLY A 231 9.59 0.51 -2.48
N GLN A 232 9.84 -0.72 -2.93
CA GLN A 232 10.99 -1.06 -3.75
C GLN A 232 10.51 -2.03 -4.84
N GLY A 233 11.12 -1.96 -6.01
CA GLY A 233 10.97 -2.99 -7.02
C GLY A 233 12.25 -3.15 -7.83
N ASP A 234 12.11 -3.29 -9.14
CA ASP A 234 13.22 -3.43 -10.08
C ASP A 234 13.25 -2.22 -11.03
N VAL A 235 14.04 -2.32 -12.09
CA VAL A 235 14.14 -1.29 -13.13
C VAL A 235 12.83 -0.96 -13.87
N THR A 236 11.78 -1.76 -13.71
CA THR A 236 10.45 -1.53 -14.29
C THR A 236 9.54 -0.72 -13.37
N GLY A 237 9.88 -0.62 -12.08
CA GLY A 237 9.10 0.12 -11.09
C GLY A 237 9.00 -0.55 -9.74
N ILE A 238 8.38 0.16 -8.78
CA ILE A 238 8.00 -0.41 -7.48
C ILE A 238 7.00 -1.56 -7.68
N SER A 239 7.35 -2.72 -7.14
CA SER A 239 6.51 -3.93 -7.18
C SER A 239 6.14 -4.46 -5.79
N GLN A 240 6.82 -4.01 -4.74
CA GLN A 240 6.65 -4.50 -3.38
C GLN A 240 6.70 -3.36 -2.35
N ALA A 241 6.00 -3.54 -1.24
CA ALA A 241 6.05 -2.66 -0.08
C ALA A 241 6.78 -3.34 1.08
N PHE A 242 7.56 -2.55 1.83
CA PHE A 242 8.42 -3.05 2.90
C PHE A 242 8.18 -2.31 4.22
N ALA A 243 8.58 -2.92 5.34
CA ALA A 243 8.78 -2.14 6.56
C ALA A 243 10.10 -1.36 6.44
N VAL A 244 10.20 -0.23 7.14
CA VAL A 244 11.39 0.61 7.06
C VAL A 244 12.65 -0.11 7.57
N ALA A 245 12.51 -0.95 8.59
CA ALA A 245 13.60 -1.73 9.18
C ALA A 245 14.11 -2.84 8.24
N ASP A 246 13.30 -3.28 7.27
CA ASP A 246 13.72 -4.25 6.25
C ASP A 246 14.49 -3.57 5.10
N LEU A 247 14.28 -2.25 4.92
CA LEU A 247 14.89 -1.47 3.85
C LEU A 247 16.12 -0.71 4.30
N LEU A 248 16.10 -0.12 5.49
CA LEU A 248 17.10 0.82 5.97
C LEU A 248 17.79 0.25 7.21
N THR A 249 19.12 0.35 7.20
CA THR A 249 19.94 0.18 8.39
C THR A 249 20.16 1.55 9.03
N VAL A 250 19.89 1.62 10.33
CA VAL A 250 20.26 2.76 11.17
C VAL A 250 21.36 2.29 12.10
N THR A 251 22.45 3.05 12.20
CA THR A 251 23.50 2.78 13.18
C THR A 251 23.50 3.91 14.20
N ARG A 252 23.05 3.62 15.41
CA ARG A 252 23.05 4.54 16.55
C ARG A 252 23.22 3.76 17.85
N THR A 253 24.23 4.12 18.63
CA THR A 253 24.60 3.45 19.89
C THR A 253 23.65 3.76 21.06
N ALA A 254 23.03 4.94 21.05
CA ALA A 254 22.18 5.44 22.13
C ALA A 254 20.72 5.64 21.72
N GLU A 255 19.85 5.84 22.70
CA GLU A 255 18.46 6.25 22.47
C GLU A 255 18.39 7.66 21.87
N ALA A 256 17.39 7.90 21.02
CA ALA A 256 17.05 9.24 20.55
C ALA A 256 15.69 9.68 21.10
N TRP A 257 15.53 10.99 21.31
CA TRP A 257 14.29 11.60 21.75
C TRP A 257 13.88 12.71 20.80
N GLU A 258 12.75 12.51 20.13
CA GLU A 258 12.25 13.43 19.11
C GLU A 258 10.80 13.80 19.37
N TRP A 259 10.40 14.98 18.90
CA TRP A 259 9.02 15.43 18.99
C TRP A 259 8.08 14.48 18.24
N GLY A 260 7.00 14.08 18.90
CA GLY A 260 5.94 13.23 18.37
C GLY A 260 4.64 13.97 18.06
N PRO A 261 3.60 13.27 17.55
CA PRO A 261 2.40 13.85 16.92
C PRO A 261 1.46 14.68 17.83
N HIS A 262 1.83 14.96 19.07
CA HIS A 262 1.03 15.72 20.03
C HIS A 262 1.88 16.68 20.88
N GLY A 263 3.05 17.07 20.38
CA GLY A 263 4.01 17.90 21.11
C GLY A 263 4.66 17.18 22.30
N ARG A 264 4.67 15.84 22.33
CA ARG A 264 5.38 15.05 23.35
C ARG A 264 6.62 14.42 22.75
N LEU A 265 7.69 14.29 23.53
CA LEU A 265 8.88 13.57 23.08
C LEU A 265 8.62 12.06 23.06
N MET A 266 9.03 11.42 21.97
CA MET A 266 9.02 9.98 21.79
C MET A 266 10.44 9.44 21.84
N ARG A 267 10.57 8.28 22.49
CA ARG A 267 11.83 7.55 22.60
C ARG A 267 11.96 6.60 21.41
N TYR A 268 13.14 6.58 20.82
CA TYR A 268 13.57 5.64 19.80
C TYR A 268 14.75 4.82 20.32
N ALA A 269 14.66 3.50 20.19
CA ALA A 269 15.71 2.59 20.64
C ALA A 269 17.01 2.76 19.83
N PRO A 270 18.16 2.27 20.30
CA PRO A 270 19.34 2.09 19.46
C PRO A 270 18.98 1.39 18.13
N ASP A 271 19.63 1.81 17.04
CA ASP A 271 19.41 1.31 15.68
C ASP A 271 17.96 1.39 15.14
N GLU A 272 17.10 2.19 15.77
CA GLU A 272 15.74 2.47 15.30
C GLU A 272 15.67 3.83 14.58
N LEU A 273 15.04 3.86 13.41
CA LEU A 273 14.80 5.10 12.67
C LEU A 273 13.88 6.04 13.45
N ALA A 274 14.39 7.22 13.77
CA ALA A 274 13.64 8.24 14.47
C ALA A 274 12.81 9.10 13.49
N TYR A 275 11.63 9.53 13.93
CA TYR A 275 10.76 10.44 13.19
C TYR A 275 10.50 11.66 14.05
N ALA A 276 10.49 12.83 13.41
CA ALA A 276 10.20 14.09 14.09
C ALA A 276 8.87 14.66 13.61
N TYR A 277 8.24 15.39 14.51
CA TYR A 277 7.02 16.15 14.28
C TYR A 277 7.26 17.59 14.73
N ASP A 278 6.59 18.53 14.10
CA ASP A 278 6.58 19.91 14.53
C ASP A 278 5.91 20.00 15.92
N PRO A 279 6.59 20.50 16.97
CA PRO A 279 6.05 20.55 18.32
C PRO A 279 4.88 21.53 18.50
N VAL A 280 4.68 22.46 17.56
CA VAL A 280 3.61 23.46 17.55
C VAL A 280 2.42 22.97 16.73
N THR A 281 2.65 22.44 15.52
CA THR A 281 1.58 22.05 14.61
C THR A 281 1.24 20.56 14.66
N GLY A 282 2.12 19.72 15.21
CA GLY A 282 1.99 18.27 15.22
C GLY A 282 2.15 17.65 13.83
N ALA A 283 2.52 18.44 12.83
CA ALA A 283 2.73 17.98 11.47
C ALA A 283 3.98 17.08 11.41
N PRO A 284 3.94 15.96 10.69
CA PRO A 284 5.12 15.12 10.47
C PRO A 284 6.19 15.88 9.70
N LEU A 285 7.42 15.90 10.23
CA LEU A 285 8.59 16.46 9.54
C LEU A 285 9.35 15.41 8.74
N GLY A 286 9.13 14.11 9.02
CA GLY A 286 9.78 12.99 8.33
C GLY A 286 10.76 12.24 9.22
N ALA A 287 11.62 11.42 8.60
CA ALA A 287 12.68 10.73 9.32
C ALA A 287 13.79 11.72 9.65
N VAL A 288 14.32 11.65 10.86
CA VAL A 288 15.34 12.57 11.30
C VAL A 288 16.72 11.92 11.21
N LYS A 289 17.68 12.72 10.78
CA LYS A 289 19.09 12.47 11.01
C LYS A 289 19.63 13.62 11.85
N ARG A 290 20.45 13.29 12.85
CA ARG A 290 21.02 14.23 13.80
C ARG A 290 22.54 14.12 13.86
N GLY A 291 23.21 15.27 13.98
CA GLY A 291 24.67 15.33 14.16
C GLY A 291 25.11 14.80 15.51
N ASP A 292 26.40 14.61 15.78
CA ASP A 292 26.85 14.36 17.15
C ASP A 292 26.53 15.56 18.05
N ARG A 293 26.11 15.31 19.30
CA ARG A 293 25.80 16.40 20.24
C ARG A 293 25.96 15.95 21.68
N THR A 294 26.43 16.85 22.52
CA THR A 294 26.53 16.64 23.98
C THR A 294 25.55 17.55 24.69
N ASN A 295 24.78 17.00 25.63
CA ASN A 295 24.11 17.82 26.63
C ASN A 295 25.05 18.00 27.82
N LEU A 296 25.51 19.23 28.01
CA LEU A 296 26.43 19.62 29.07
C LEU A 296 25.74 19.81 30.43
N VAL A 297 24.41 19.87 30.46
CA VAL A 297 23.63 19.95 31.70
C VAL A 297 23.64 18.59 32.39
N PRO A 298 24.19 18.44 33.61
CA PRO A 298 23.89 17.27 34.43
C PRO A 298 22.45 17.37 34.99
N TRP A 299 21.81 16.22 35.19
CA TRP A 299 20.46 16.16 35.78
C TRP A 299 19.40 16.96 35.02
N SER A 300 19.33 16.79 33.70
CA SER A 300 18.49 17.58 32.78
C SER A 300 16.98 17.59 33.11
N GLU A 301 16.52 16.64 33.94
CA GLU A 301 15.11 16.54 34.38
C GLU A 301 14.96 16.55 35.90
N ALA A 302 16.06 16.52 36.66
CA ALA A 302 16.04 16.38 38.12
C ALA A 302 16.55 17.66 38.77
N LEU A 303 15.78 18.74 38.62
CA LEU A 303 16.16 20.10 38.99
C LEU A 303 16.43 20.28 40.50
N ALA A 304 15.91 19.38 41.34
CA ALA A 304 16.22 19.35 42.77
C ALA A 304 17.72 19.17 43.06
N ASN A 305 18.51 18.69 42.09
CA ASN A 305 19.97 18.55 42.21
C ASN A 305 20.74 19.83 41.87
N TRP A 306 20.09 20.86 41.32
CA TRP A 306 20.73 22.12 40.98
C TRP A 306 20.85 23.04 42.20
N SER A 307 21.79 24.00 42.12
CA SER A 307 21.98 24.97 43.20
C SER A 307 20.82 25.97 43.26
N GLN A 308 20.15 26.04 44.40
CA GLN A 308 19.12 27.03 44.69
C GLN A 308 19.77 28.25 45.36
N LEU A 309 19.73 29.41 44.70
CA LEU A 309 20.51 30.58 45.15
C LEU A 309 19.72 31.55 46.05
N SER A 310 18.40 31.38 46.16
CA SER A 310 17.60 32.10 47.16
C SER A 310 17.07 31.14 48.22
N GLY A 311 17.08 31.56 49.49
CA GLY A 311 16.62 30.74 50.61
C GLY A 311 15.11 30.44 50.63
N PHE A 312 14.37 30.85 49.60
CA PHE A 312 12.91 30.75 49.49
C PHE A 312 12.45 30.06 48.20
N THR A 313 13.39 29.49 47.42
CA THR A 313 13.07 28.66 46.25
C THR A 313 12.68 27.27 46.73
N GLU A 314 11.52 26.79 46.30
CA GLU A 314 11.16 25.38 46.44
C GLU A 314 11.16 24.73 45.07
N VAL A 315 11.82 23.57 44.97
CA VAL A 315 11.79 22.70 43.80
C VAL A 315 11.10 21.40 44.21
N LEU A 316 9.85 21.22 43.80
CA LEU A 316 9.08 20.00 44.04
C LEU A 316 8.90 19.21 42.75
N ALA A 317 8.76 17.90 42.89
CA ALA A 317 8.19 17.09 41.82
C ALA A 317 6.72 17.53 41.56
N SER A 318 6.29 17.49 40.30
CA SER A 318 4.93 17.80 39.89
C SER A 318 4.38 16.69 39.00
N ALA A 319 3.10 16.34 39.16
CA ALA A 319 2.40 15.46 38.22
C ALA A 319 2.00 16.17 36.91
N GLU A 320 2.37 17.45 36.75
CA GLU A 320 2.12 18.21 35.53
C GLU A 320 2.89 17.58 34.35
N THR A 321 2.17 17.32 33.26
CA THR A 321 2.74 16.63 32.10
C THR A 321 3.73 17.54 31.37
N ALA A 322 4.98 17.12 31.34
CA ALA A 322 6.01 17.72 30.51
C ALA A 322 6.06 17.03 29.13
N PRO A 323 6.69 17.68 28.13
CA PRO A 323 7.09 17.04 26.89
C PRO A 323 7.71 15.65 27.06
N ARG A 324 8.58 15.50 28.06
CA ARG A 324 9.12 14.23 28.52
C ARG A 324 8.95 14.14 30.04
N GLY A 325 8.33 13.05 30.49
CA GLY A 325 8.10 12.80 31.91
C GLY A 325 7.23 13.86 32.57
N GLU A 326 7.74 14.40 33.68
CA GLU A 326 7.05 15.30 34.60
C GLU A 326 7.86 16.60 34.77
N TYR A 327 7.16 17.70 34.98
CA TYR A 327 7.80 18.97 35.31
C TYR A 327 8.30 19.01 36.76
N SER A 328 9.31 19.85 37.02
CA SER A 328 9.59 20.35 38.37
C SER A 328 8.77 21.61 38.62
N ARG A 329 8.04 21.65 39.75
CA ARG A 329 7.37 22.86 40.24
C ARG A 329 8.39 23.73 40.96
N VAL A 330 8.56 24.96 40.48
CA VAL A 330 9.53 25.92 41.01
C VAL A 330 8.79 27.20 41.40
N GLY A 331 8.92 27.64 42.64
CA GLY A 331 8.18 28.81 43.12
C GLY A 331 8.72 29.40 44.41
N ASN A 332 8.06 30.47 44.85
CA ASN A 332 8.34 31.14 46.11
C ASN A 332 7.47 30.54 47.22
N THR A 333 8.09 29.79 48.13
CA THR A 333 7.35 29.12 49.23
C THR A 333 7.07 29.97 50.43
N ASP A 334 7.83 31.03 50.64
CA ASP A 334 7.75 31.74 51.91
C ASP A 334 6.72 32.86 51.80
N GLY A 335 5.87 33.02 52.82
CA GLY A 335 4.84 34.08 52.91
C GLY A 335 5.40 35.50 52.96
N ALA A 336 6.70 35.68 52.71
CA ALA A 336 7.41 36.93 52.64
C ALA A 336 7.08 37.69 51.35
N ALA A 337 7.34 39.01 51.36
CA ALA A 337 7.16 39.87 50.20
C ALA A 337 7.88 39.28 48.98
N ALA A 338 7.30 39.54 47.82
CA ALA A 338 7.68 38.96 46.55
C ALA A 338 9.23 39.04 46.32
N GLN A 339 9.84 37.97 45.80
CA GLN A 339 11.29 37.87 45.53
C GLN A 339 11.57 37.12 44.22
N SER A 340 12.79 37.28 43.70
CA SER A 340 13.27 36.52 42.54
C SER A 340 13.64 35.08 42.94
N VAL A 341 13.18 34.11 42.15
CA VAL A 341 13.44 32.67 42.34
C VAL A 341 14.55 32.25 41.37
N TYR A 342 15.65 31.70 41.88
CA TYR A 342 16.84 31.36 41.09
C TYR A 342 17.25 29.90 41.29
N ILE A 343 17.44 29.23 40.17
CA ILE A 343 18.13 27.95 40.06
C ILE A 343 19.37 28.17 39.19
N ALA A 344 20.48 27.56 39.58
CA ALA A 344 21.75 27.77 38.90
C ALA A 344 22.55 26.48 38.76
N GLU A 345 23.29 26.42 37.66
CA GLU A 345 24.30 25.40 37.41
C GLU A 345 25.59 26.06 36.92
N PHE A 346 26.73 25.49 37.31
CA PHE A 346 28.06 26.04 37.08
C PHE A 346 28.77 25.27 35.97
N TYR A 347 29.34 25.98 35.02
CA TYR A 347 30.00 25.39 33.86
C TYR A 347 31.33 26.09 33.57
N SER A 348 32.37 25.33 33.28
CA SER A 348 33.55 25.88 32.61
C SER A 348 33.32 25.76 31.10
N LEU A 349 32.97 26.86 30.45
CA LEU A 349 32.68 26.88 29.01
C LEU A 349 33.91 27.31 28.20
N ALA A 350 34.00 26.82 26.97
CA ALA A 350 34.99 27.28 26.00
C ALA A 350 34.46 28.53 25.28
N ALA A 351 35.34 29.29 24.63
CA ALA A 351 34.92 30.40 23.79
C ALA A 351 34.27 29.88 22.49
N LYS A 352 32.94 29.71 22.50
CA LYS A 352 32.13 29.12 21.43
C LYS A 352 30.68 29.60 21.51
N ASP A 353 29.90 29.30 20.48
CA ASP A 353 28.45 29.49 20.51
C ASP A 353 27.76 28.37 21.29
N TYR A 354 26.78 28.74 22.10
CA TYR A 354 25.99 27.82 22.90
C TYR A 354 24.50 28.04 22.68
N THR A 355 23.75 26.95 22.78
CA THR A 355 22.29 26.95 22.87
C THR A 355 21.88 26.28 24.17
N PHE A 356 21.09 26.99 24.98
CA PHE A 356 20.45 26.49 26.18
C PHE A 356 18.94 26.38 25.95
N ARG A 357 18.39 25.19 26.13
CA ARG A 357 16.98 24.86 25.92
C ARG A 357 16.36 24.36 27.22
N PHE A 358 15.12 24.72 27.47
CA PHE A 358 14.31 24.12 28.52
C PHE A 358 12.82 24.36 28.25
N TRP A 359 11.96 23.65 28.97
CA TRP A 359 10.52 23.84 28.93
C TRP A 359 10.05 24.68 30.10
N PHE A 360 9.12 25.60 29.81
CA PHE A 360 8.55 26.53 30.77
C PHE A 360 7.03 26.55 30.63
N LYS A 361 6.31 26.28 31.72
CA LYS A 361 4.86 26.46 31.77
C LYS A 361 4.50 27.43 32.90
N PRO A 362 4.03 28.65 32.57
CA PRO A 362 3.68 29.65 33.57
C PRO A 362 2.42 29.23 34.34
N VAL A 363 2.35 29.59 35.63
CA VAL A 363 1.14 29.49 36.44
C VAL A 363 0.95 30.78 37.24
N GLY A 364 -0.29 31.26 37.28
CA GLY A 364 -0.66 32.47 38.01
C GLY A 364 0.19 33.68 37.59
N ASN A 365 0.93 34.26 38.54
CA ASN A 365 1.75 35.46 38.31
C ASN A 365 3.20 35.14 37.89
N ALA A 366 3.62 33.88 37.83
CA ALA A 366 4.94 33.49 37.33
C ALA A 366 4.95 33.41 35.80
N THR A 367 4.69 34.54 35.13
CA THR A 367 4.49 34.63 33.68
C THR A 367 5.79 34.79 32.90
N CYS A 368 6.88 35.16 33.55
CA CYS A 368 8.14 35.45 32.90
C CYS A 368 9.23 34.48 33.36
N VAL A 369 10.07 34.05 32.41
CA VAL A 369 11.29 33.29 32.68
C VAL A 369 12.49 33.97 32.05
N GLY A 370 13.55 34.14 32.84
CA GLY A 370 14.80 34.75 32.44
C GLY A 370 15.96 33.76 32.49
N VAL A 371 16.91 33.91 31.58
CA VAL A 371 18.22 33.27 31.64
C VAL A 371 19.29 34.34 31.79
N LYS A 372 20.17 34.17 32.79
CA LYS A 372 21.33 35.03 33.00
C LYS A 372 22.62 34.24 32.99
N LEU A 373 23.63 34.82 32.37
CA LEU A 373 25.00 34.33 32.31
C LEU A 373 25.86 35.32 33.11
N ASP A 374 26.31 34.91 34.30
CA ASP A 374 26.88 35.86 35.27
C ASP A 374 28.21 36.49 34.86
N SER A 375 29.13 35.69 34.32
CA SER A 375 30.48 36.11 33.91
C SER A 375 30.42 37.06 32.72
N ASP A 376 29.52 36.79 31.78
CA ASP A 376 29.36 37.59 30.57
C ASP A 376 28.37 38.78 30.78
N ASN A 377 27.70 38.82 31.93
CA ASN A 377 26.63 39.77 32.26
C ASN A 377 25.56 39.85 31.15
N LEU A 378 25.33 38.74 30.47
CA LEU A 378 24.31 38.58 29.44
C LEU A 378 23.02 38.09 30.09
N ARG A 379 21.89 38.59 29.61
CA ARG A 379 20.58 38.19 30.09
C ARG A 379 19.52 38.30 29.01
N ALA A 380 18.56 37.40 29.07
CA ALA A 380 17.39 37.41 28.23
C ALA A 380 16.17 36.92 29.01
N VAL A 381 15.00 37.51 28.74
CA VAL A 381 13.74 37.24 29.43
C VAL A 381 12.65 37.02 28.40
N PHE A 382 11.83 36.01 28.62
CA PHE A 382 10.61 35.73 27.89
C PHE A 382 9.39 35.94 28.80
N ASN A 383 8.40 36.68 28.32
CA ASN A 383 7.10 36.86 28.97
C ASN A 383 6.03 36.04 28.26
N ALA A 384 5.57 34.96 28.89
CA ALA A 384 4.55 34.09 28.32
C ALA A 384 3.14 34.70 28.29
N ALA A 385 2.89 35.80 29.02
CA ALA A 385 1.56 36.43 29.03
C ALA A 385 1.23 37.15 27.72
N ASP A 386 2.23 37.72 27.06
CA ASP A 386 2.07 38.52 25.83
C ASP A 386 3.02 38.11 24.69
N GLY A 387 3.90 37.14 24.94
CA GLY A 387 4.87 36.66 23.96
C GLY A 387 6.06 37.59 23.73
N THR A 388 6.29 38.57 24.61
CA THR A 388 7.36 39.55 24.46
C THR A 388 8.71 39.04 24.97
N PHE A 389 9.79 39.58 24.39
CA PHE A 389 11.17 39.26 24.74
C PHE A 389 11.93 40.53 25.17
N ASP A 390 12.80 40.42 26.17
CA ASP A 390 13.77 41.44 26.56
C ASP A 390 15.16 40.81 26.65
N ASN A 391 16.07 41.21 25.77
CA ASN A 391 17.40 40.61 25.68
C ASN A 391 18.50 41.66 25.59
N TYR A 392 19.66 41.32 26.15
CA TYR A 392 20.87 42.12 26.05
C TYR A 392 21.56 41.90 24.71
N ALA A 393 22.43 42.86 24.32
CA ALA A 393 23.28 42.68 23.16
C ALA A 393 24.20 41.46 23.36
N GLY A 394 24.24 40.54 22.39
CA GLY A 394 25.06 39.32 22.43
C GLY A 394 24.36 38.06 22.96
N ILE A 395 23.08 38.16 23.33
CA ILE A 395 22.24 37.01 23.69
C ILE A 395 20.87 37.12 23.02
N THR A 396 20.37 35.99 22.54
CA THR A 396 19.07 35.88 21.90
C THR A 396 18.22 34.89 22.68
N ILE A 397 16.94 35.18 22.85
CA ILE A 397 15.95 34.26 23.40
C ILE A 397 14.83 34.10 22.38
N ASN A 398 14.35 32.86 22.25
CA ASN A 398 13.19 32.50 21.48
C ASN A 398 12.29 31.60 22.34
N ALA A 399 10.99 31.64 22.08
CA ALA A 399 10.05 30.73 22.71
C ALA A 399 8.99 30.30 21.71
N ILE A 400 8.69 29.01 21.69
CA ILE A 400 7.59 28.44 20.90
C ILE A 400 6.54 27.85 21.84
N GLU A 401 5.28 28.12 21.59
CA GLU A 401 4.18 27.54 22.36
C GLU A 401 3.97 26.08 21.93
N LEU A 402 4.00 25.17 22.89
CA LEU A 402 3.83 23.75 22.67
C LEU A 402 2.35 23.37 22.65
N GLN A 403 2.01 22.35 21.87
CA GLN A 403 0.63 21.85 21.80
C GLN A 403 0.04 21.44 23.15
N ASN A 404 -1.29 21.33 23.19
CA ASN A 404 -2.04 20.76 24.29
C ASN A 404 -1.79 21.45 25.65
N GLY A 405 -1.42 22.74 25.62
CA GLY A 405 -1.17 23.52 26.83
C GLY A 405 0.04 23.03 27.63
N MET A 406 1.03 22.42 26.98
CA MET A 406 2.26 21.97 27.64
C MET A 406 3.23 23.11 28.00
N GLY A 407 2.89 24.35 27.68
CA GLY A 407 3.69 25.54 27.95
C GLY A 407 4.52 25.92 26.74
N TYR A 408 5.77 26.28 26.97
CA TYR A 408 6.68 26.80 25.98
C TYR A 408 7.98 26.01 25.99
N GLU A 409 8.56 25.82 24.83
CA GLU A 409 9.99 25.53 24.71
C GLU A 409 10.72 26.86 24.57
N VAL A 410 11.66 27.12 25.47
CA VAL A 410 12.47 28.33 25.50
C VAL A 410 13.89 27.97 25.08
N THR A 411 14.41 28.70 24.10
CA THR A 411 15.76 28.53 23.56
C THR A 411 16.53 29.83 23.73
N VAL A 412 17.71 29.76 24.32
CA VAL A 412 18.60 30.89 24.58
C VAL A 412 19.95 30.64 23.91
N GLN A 413 20.42 31.59 23.12
CA GLN A 413 21.63 31.47 22.32
C GLN A 413 22.59 32.61 22.60
N TRP A 414 23.88 32.31 22.73
CA TRP A 414 24.93 33.31 22.93
C TRP A 414 26.28 32.77 22.50
N THR A 415 27.24 33.67 22.30
CA THR A 415 28.66 33.33 22.15
C THR A 415 29.34 33.52 23.51
N SER A 416 29.84 32.44 24.11
CA SER A 416 30.62 32.54 25.35
C SER A 416 32.02 33.08 25.06
N LEU A 417 32.56 33.89 25.97
CA LEU A 417 33.96 34.33 25.93
C LEU A 417 34.92 33.33 26.59
N GLY A 418 34.40 32.22 27.10
CA GLY A 418 35.13 31.18 27.83
C GLY A 418 35.31 31.48 29.32
N GLY A 419 35.60 30.44 30.10
CA GLY A 419 35.81 30.50 31.54
C GLY A 419 34.63 29.97 32.36
N ASP A 420 34.66 30.23 33.66
CA ASP A 420 33.62 29.80 34.60
C ASP A 420 32.38 30.65 34.42
N ASN A 421 31.34 30.04 33.86
CA ASN A 421 30.04 30.62 33.63
C ASN A 421 29.04 30.00 34.59
N ARG A 422 28.19 30.85 35.17
CA ARG A 422 27.00 30.40 35.90
C ARG A 422 25.78 30.72 35.06
N ILE A 423 25.03 29.68 34.68
CA ILE A 423 23.74 29.84 34.01
C ILE A 423 22.67 29.87 35.11
N LEU A 424 21.94 30.97 35.20
CA LEU A 424 20.82 31.14 36.09
C LEU A 424 19.52 31.12 35.31
N VAL A 425 18.57 30.32 35.76
CA VAL A 425 17.18 30.43 35.34
C VAL A 425 16.42 31.15 36.45
N GLN A 426 15.78 32.26 36.09
CA GLN A 426 15.03 33.11 37.00
C GLN A 426 13.56 33.08 36.63
N LEU A 427 12.69 32.93 37.62
CA LEU A 427 11.26 33.17 37.45
C LEU A 427 10.90 34.58 37.96
N GLN A 428 10.03 35.28 37.23
CA GLN A 428 9.57 36.63 37.57
C GLN A 428 8.12 36.92 37.08
N ASP A 429 7.55 38.04 37.53
CA ASP A 429 6.17 38.47 37.24
C ASP A 429 6.06 39.57 36.18
N THR A 430 7.18 40.19 35.83
CA THR A 430 7.25 41.35 34.94
C THR A 430 8.42 41.20 33.98
N ILE A 431 8.31 41.79 32.79
CA ILE A 431 9.43 41.85 31.85
C ILE A 431 10.52 42.79 32.39
N GLY A 432 11.78 42.46 32.12
CA GLY A 432 12.93 43.17 32.63
C GLY A 432 13.62 42.42 33.75
N PHE A 433 14.93 42.29 33.65
CA PHE A 433 15.72 41.64 34.69
C PHE A 433 16.02 42.67 35.78
N SER A 434 15.17 42.69 36.79
CA SER A 434 15.42 43.39 38.05
C SER A 434 15.62 42.38 39.17
N TYR A 435 16.59 42.62 40.04
CA TYR A 435 16.67 41.91 41.33
C TYR A 435 15.45 42.19 42.22
N SER A 436 14.62 43.16 41.83
CA SER A 436 13.33 43.49 42.42
C SER A 436 12.13 43.03 41.57
N ALA A 437 12.32 42.19 40.56
CA ALA A 437 11.21 41.51 39.88
C ALA A 437 10.88 40.25 40.67
N THR A 438 9.60 40.09 41.00
CA THR A 438 9.26 39.33 42.20
C THR A 438 8.07 38.42 42.00
N ILE A 439 8.19 37.15 42.37
CA ILE A 439 7.05 36.23 42.36
C ILE A 439 6.35 36.30 43.72
N PRO A 440 5.03 36.57 43.76
CA PRO A 440 4.27 36.55 45.00
C PRO A 440 4.37 35.20 45.72
N ALA A 441 4.26 35.21 47.05
CA ALA A 441 4.27 33.99 47.84
C ALA A 441 3.16 33.01 47.38
N GLY A 442 3.52 31.74 47.21
CA GLY A 442 2.59 30.69 46.78
C GLY A 442 2.41 30.57 45.27
N GLU A 443 2.95 31.50 44.49
CA GLU A 443 3.00 31.42 43.02
C GLU A 443 4.21 30.58 42.58
N TYR A 444 4.06 29.92 41.44
CA TYR A 444 5.05 28.97 40.91
C TYR A 444 4.96 28.88 39.39
N ALA A 445 5.97 28.30 38.77
CA ALA A 445 5.92 27.82 37.40
C ALA A 445 6.42 26.38 37.34
N TYR A 446 6.29 25.78 36.16
CA TYR A 446 6.82 24.47 35.88
C TYR A 446 8.01 24.58 34.94
N LEU A 447 9.10 23.90 35.28
CA LEU A 447 10.35 23.88 34.53
C LEU A 447 10.84 22.44 34.32
N GLY A 448 11.46 22.15 33.17
CA GLY A 448 12.00 20.83 32.85
C GLY A 448 12.79 20.79 31.55
N GLY A 449 13.36 19.64 31.21
CA GLY A 449 13.94 19.42 29.88
C GLY A 449 15.19 20.24 29.57
N PHE A 450 16.07 20.44 30.55
CA PHE A 450 17.22 21.33 30.40
C PHE A 450 18.31 20.73 29.49
N GLN A 451 18.75 21.48 28.49
CA GLN A 451 19.83 21.07 27.60
C GLN A 451 20.76 22.23 27.27
N LEU A 452 22.06 22.03 27.42
CA LEU A 452 23.09 22.97 26.98
C LEU A 452 23.97 22.27 25.94
N SER A 453 24.01 22.82 24.73
CA SER A 453 24.87 22.31 23.65
C SER A 453 25.82 23.40 23.14
N ASP A 454 27.03 23.02 22.74
CA ASP A 454 28.08 23.92 22.22
C ASP A 454 27.89 24.27 20.73
N ARG A 455 26.64 24.47 20.31
CA ARG A 455 26.25 24.81 18.95
C ARG A 455 25.09 25.81 18.91
N PRO A 456 24.95 26.59 17.83
CA PRO A 456 23.99 27.69 17.74
C PRO A 456 22.58 27.27 17.27
N PHE A 457 22.22 25.99 17.34
CA PHE A 457 20.89 25.52 16.96
C PHE A 457 20.45 24.41 17.90
N ASP A 458 19.16 24.10 17.92
CA ASP A 458 18.64 23.01 18.73
C ASP A 458 18.53 21.70 17.97
N GLY A 459 18.82 20.60 18.65
CA GLY A 459 18.78 19.25 18.11
C GLY A 459 17.75 18.41 18.86
N SER A 460 17.87 17.09 18.78
CA SER A 460 17.14 16.18 19.67
C SER A 460 17.42 16.54 21.13
N TYR A 461 16.44 16.26 21.98
CA TYR A 461 16.68 16.28 23.41
C TYR A 461 17.56 15.10 23.82
N ILE A 462 18.55 15.34 24.68
CA ILE A 462 19.48 14.33 25.21
C ILE A 462 19.32 14.33 26.73
N PRO A 463 18.69 13.30 27.30
CA PRO A 463 18.55 13.16 28.74
C PRO A 463 19.90 13.03 29.44
N THR A 464 20.01 13.54 30.65
CA THR A 464 21.16 13.31 31.52
C THR A 464 20.73 12.92 32.93
N GLU A 465 21.44 11.95 33.50
CA GLU A 465 21.25 11.47 34.87
C GLU A 465 22.58 11.56 35.62
N GLY A 466 22.91 12.77 36.08
CA GLY A 466 24.09 13.06 36.91
C GLY A 466 25.42 13.23 36.19
N ALA A 467 25.50 12.97 34.89
CA ALA A 467 26.67 13.30 34.09
C ALA A 467 26.24 13.82 32.71
N VAL A 468 27.14 14.54 32.05
CA VAL A 468 26.96 14.95 30.64
C VAL A 468 26.84 13.71 29.76
N VAL A 469 25.98 13.77 28.75
CA VAL A 469 25.76 12.67 27.81
C VAL A 469 26.00 13.16 26.40
N THR A 470 26.83 12.42 25.67
CA THR A 470 27.06 12.61 24.24
C THR A 470 26.25 11.60 23.46
N ARG A 471 25.49 12.06 22.48
CA ARG A 471 24.89 11.23 21.45
C ARG A 471 25.82 11.26 20.24
N ASP A 472 26.19 10.06 19.77
CA ASP A 472 26.99 9.89 18.56
C ASP A 472 26.22 10.28 17.30
N LEU A 473 26.96 10.55 16.23
CA LEU A 473 26.39 10.70 14.89
C LEU A 473 25.68 9.40 14.49
N GLU A 474 24.46 9.51 13.96
CA GLU A 474 23.74 8.35 13.43
C GLU A 474 23.97 8.19 11.93
N GLU A 475 24.12 6.96 11.44
CA GLU A 475 24.11 6.66 10.01
C GLU A 475 22.78 6.03 9.60
N ILE A 476 22.32 6.36 8.39
CA ILE A 476 21.13 5.76 7.80
C ILE A 476 21.49 5.41 6.36
N TYR A 477 21.43 4.12 6.04
CA TYR A 477 21.84 3.62 4.73
C TYR A 477 21.13 2.32 4.37
N ARG A 478 21.28 1.91 3.11
CA ARG A 478 20.91 0.56 2.65
C ARG A 478 21.77 0.12 1.46
N PRO A 479 22.06 -1.17 1.31
CA PRO A 479 22.61 -1.68 0.07
C PRO A 479 21.62 -1.47 -1.08
N PHE A 480 22.14 -1.26 -2.29
CA PHE A 480 21.30 -1.29 -3.50
C PHE A 480 20.92 -2.73 -3.87
N GLY A 481 19.71 -2.88 -4.38
CA GLY A 481 19.24 -4.08 -5.09
C GLY A 481 18.99 -3.80 -6.57
N ASP A 482 18.06 -4.55 -7.16
CA ASP A 482 17.71 -4.48 -8.59
C ASP A 482 17.02 -3.18 -9.02
N GLU A 483 16.61 -2.34 -8.05
CA GLU A 483 16.03 -1.01 -8.29
C GLU A 483 17.03 0.00 -8.85
N TYR A 484 18.34 -0.23 -8.66
CA TYR A 484 19.39 0.75 -8.95
C TYR A 484 20.11 0.43 -10.26
N GLN A 485 20.04 1.37 -11.21
CA GLN A 485 20.83 1.33 -12.42
C GLN A 485 22.09 2.18 -12.28
N GLN A 486 23.23 1.54 -12.24
CA GLN A 486 24.50 2.23 -11.97
C GLN A 486 25.02 3.05 -13.17
N GLN A 487 24.45 2.87 -14.37
CA GLN A 487 24.86 3.60 -15.58
C GLN A 487 24.08 4.89 -15.81
N ALA A 488 22.82 4.93 -15.37
CA ALA A 488 21.96 6.09 -15.48
C ALA A 488 20.82 6.00 -14.47
N GLY A 489 20.28 7.14 -14.07
CA GLY A 489 19.18 7.20 -13.13
C GLY A 489 18.89 8.62 -12.70
N ALA A 490 17.91 8.76 -11.81
CA ALA A 490 17.68 10.02 -11.14
C ALA A 490 17.29 9.79 -9.68
N VAL A 491 17.51 10.79 -8.85
CA VAL A 491 17.10 10.81 -7.45
C VAL A 491 16.29 12.07 -7.22
N TYR A 492 15.19 11.91 -6.50
CA TYR A 492 14.39 13.00 -5.99
C TYR A 492 14.35 12.93 -4.47
N VAL A 493 14.42 14.09 -3.83
CA VAL A 493 14.40 14.16 -2.37
C VAL A 493 13.64 15.40 -1.90
N GLU A 494 12.75 15.20 -0.93
CA GLU A 494 12.15 16.27 -0.15
C GLU A 494 12.77 16.27 1.25
N PHE A 495 13.24 17.43 1.68
CA PHE A 495 13.88 17.57 2.99
C PHE A 495 13.69 18.96 3.59
N SER A 496 13.80 19.01 4.91
CA SER A 496 13.81 20.25 5.68
C SER A 496 15.01 20.28 6.60
N ARG A 497 15.57 21.46 6.87
CA ARG A 497 16.63 21.64 7.86
C ARG A 497 16.54 23.04 8.50
N PRO A 498 16.90 23.22 9.76
CA PRO A 498 17.01 24.56 10.34
C PRO A 498 18.06 25.38 9.58
N LEU A 499 17.85 26.70 9.51
CA LEU A 499 18.86 27.61 8.95
C LEU A 499 20.08 27.67 9.88
N PHE A 500 21.27 27.39 9.34
CA PHE A 500 22.53 27.56 10.07
C PHE A 500 23.10 28.96 9.80
N PRO A 501 23.26 29.81 10.83
CA PRO A 501 23.85 31.15 10.66
C PRO A 501 25.31 31.08 10.18
N ASP A 502 26.02 30.01 10.49
CA ASP A 502 27.47 29.90 10.30
C ASP A 502 27.87 29.43 8.89
N GLY A 503 26.90 29.14 8.01
CA GLY A 503 27.17 28.69 6.63
C GLY A 503 27.94 27.37 6.53
N GLY A 504 28.00 26.58 7.62
CA GLY A 504 28.66 25.29 7.67
C GLY A 504 27.62 24.19 7.86
N GLY A 505 27.30 23.43 6.82
CA GLY A 505 26.38 22.31 6.93
C GLY A 505 25.81 21.95 5.56
N GLY A 506 26.20 20.80 5.05
CA GLY A 506 25.67 20.25 3.81
C GLY A 506 24.72 19.10 4.08
N PHE A 507 23.63 19.03 3.32
CA PHE A 507 22.83 17.82 3.19
C PHE A 507 23.34 17.07 1.96
N GLY A 508 23.43 15.75 2.05
CA GLY A 508 23.65 14.93 0.89
C GLY A 508 22.94 13.60 0.90
N VAL A 509 22.69 13.14 -0.32
CA VAL A 509 22.31 11.77 -0.64
C VAL A 509 23.47 11.18 -1.44
N TRP A 510 24.04 10.08 -0.98
CA TRP A 510 25.15 9.42 -1.66
C TRP A 510 24.69 8.09 -2.22
N LEU A 511 24.93 7.91 -3.53
CA LEU A 511 24.87 6.64 -4.23
C LEU A 511 26.33 6.19 -4.39
N GLY A 512 26.83 5.35 -3.48
CA GLY A 512 28.30 5.20 -3.37
C GLY A 512 28.81 4.40 -2.18
N SER A 513 30.10 4.11 -2.18
CA SER A 513 30.79 3.68 -0.95
C SER A 513 30.97 4.91 -0.05
N THR A 514 30.70 4.80 1.26
CA THR A 514 31.01 5.88 2.23
C THR A 514 32.18 5.54 3.14
N THR A 515 32.78 4.35 2.98
CA THR A 515 33.80 3.80 3.88
C THR A 515 35.11 3.56 3.11
N GLU A 516 35.84 4.63 2.80
CA GLU A 516 37.29 4.67 2.47
C GLU A 516 37.72 5.02 1.02
N THR A 517 36.87 4.95 -0.02
CA THR A 517 37.38 5.12 -1.41
C THR A 517 37.14 6.47 -2.09
N ASN A 518 36.45 7.45 -1.48
CA ASN A 518 36.05 8.71 -2.14
C ASN A 518 35.35 8.48 -3.51
N GLU A 519 34.63 7.37 -3.66
CA GLU A 519 33.93 7.00 -4.89
C GLU A 519 32.43 6.96 -4.66
N TYR A 520 31.77 8.06 -5.01
CA TYR A 520 30.34 8.22 -4.85
C TYR A 520 29.77 9.19 -5.90
N LEU A 521 28.54 8.94 -6.31
CA LEU A 521 27.68 9.97 -6.87
C LEU A 521 26.97 10.64 -5.68
N GLY A 522 27.35 11.88 -5.41
CA GLY A 522 26.87 12.64 -4.26
C GLY A 522 25.97 13.74 -4.73
N LEU A 523 24.73 13.70 -4.30
CA LEU A 523 23.86 14.86 -4.33
C LEU A 523 24.18 15.64 -3.09
N ILE A 524 24.83 16.79 -3.24
CA ILE A 524 25.31 17.56 -2.10
C ILE A 524 24.76 18.98 -2.19
N TYR A 525 23.80 19.25 -1.33
CA TYR A 525 23.38 20.60 -1.04
C TYR A 525 24.42 21.25 -0.11
N PHE A 526 25.03 22.37 -0.53
CA PHE A 526 25.84 23.21 0.33
C PHE A 526 25.13 24.55 0.56
N SER A 527 25.10 25.00 1.81
CA SER A 527 24.74 26.38 2.12
C SER A 527 25.99 27.07 2.61
N VAL A 528 26.57 27.93 1.78
CA VAL A 528 27.65 28.83 2.19
C VAL A 528 27.06 30.23 2.27
N GLY A 529 26.69 30.67 3.48
CA GLY A 529 26.28 32.05 3.78
C GLY A 529 25.11 32.61 2.95
N ALA A 530 23.87 32.36 3.38
CA ALA A 530 22.60 32.96 2.89
C ALA A 530 22.28 32.90 1.37
N GLU A 531 23.23 32.54 0.50
CA GLU A 531 23.06 32.40 -0.94
C GLU A 531 23.32 30.94 -1.31
N ALA A 532 22.27 30.24 -1.72
CA ALA A 532 22.26 28.79 -1.84
C ALA A 532 22.99 28.31 -3.10
N LEU A 533 23.85 27.29 -2.94
CA LEU A 533 24.51 26.57 -4.03
C LEU A 533 24.21 25.07 -3.84
N THR A 534 23.32 24.53 -4.67
CA THR A 534 23.23 23.06 -4.81
C THR A 534 24.35 22.57 -5.69
N SER A 535 24.94 21.43 -5.35
CA SER A 535 25.95 20.78 -6.19
C SER A 535 25.68 19.29 -6.34
N GLN A 536 25.55 18.80 -7.56
CA GLN A 536 25.74 17.39 -7.84
C GLN A 536 27.24 17.18 -8.02
N ASN A 537 27.84 16.34 -7.18
CA ASN A 537 29.24 16.00 -7.27
C ASN A 537 29.39 14.53 -7.65
N TYR A 538 30.08 14.28 -8.74
CA TYR A 538 30.63 12.96 -9.00
C TYR A 538 32.07 12.92 -8.52
N TYR A 539 32.36 12.07 -7.53
CA TYR A 539 33.71 11.87 -7.01
C TYR A 539 34.22 10.49 -7.40
N LYS A 540 35.39 10.47 -8.04
CA LYS A 540 36.18 9.26 -8.27
C LYS A 540 37.55 9.44 -7.61
N GLY A 541 37.98 8.44 -6.83
CA GLY A 541 39.15 8.51 -5.96
C GLY A 541 40.37 9.22 -6.58
N GLY A 542 40.64 10.46 -6.14
CA GLY A 542 41.93 11.14 -6.34
C GLY A 542 42.04 12.20 -7.44
N GLY A 543 40.98 12.63 -8.14
CA GLY A 543 41.13 13.82 -8.99
C GLY A 543 39.99 14.22 -9.93
N ASP A 544 39.14 13.29 -10.37
CA ASP A 544 38.07 13.62 -11.32
C ASP A 544 36.81 14.04 -10.54
N GLN A 545 36.48 15.33 -10.59
CA GLN A 545 35.25 15.91 -10.08
C GLN A 545 34.45 16.52 -11.21
N ALA A 546 33.27 15.96 -11.46
CA ALA A 546 32.23 16.66 -12.20
C ALA A 546 31.33 17.36 -11.18
N VAL A 547 31.25 18.69 -11.24
CA VAL A 547 30.40 19.48 -10.37
C VAL A 547 29.37 20.21 -11.22
N VAL A 548 28.10 19.95 -10.95
CA VAL A 548 26.98 20.68 -11.53
C VAL A 548 26.31 21.46 -10.42
N SER A 549 26.13 22.77 -10.60
CA SER A 549 25.51 23.61 -9.59
C SER A 549 24.27 24.33 -10.05
N ASP A 550 23.32 24.50 -9.14
CA ASP A 550 22.12 25.31 -9.29
C ASP A 550 22.00 26.27 -8.10
N ASN A 551 21.62 27.53 -8.39
CA ASN A 551 21.55 28.63 -7.43
C ASN A 551 20.15 28.80 -6.80
N GLY A 552 19.37 27.72 -6.75
CA GLY A 552 18.03 27.71 -6.17
C GLY A 552 18.03 28.16 -4.72
N GLN A 553 17.08 29.03 -4.38
CA GLN A 553 16.96 29.58 -3.03
C GLN A 553 16.50 28.50 -2.05
N TYR A 554 17.18 28.43 -0.92
CA TYR A 554 16.84 27.53 0.18
C TYR A 554 15.59 28.02 0.91
N VAL A 555 14.73 27.07 1.28
CA VAL A 555 13.57 27.33 2.14
C VAL A 555 13.76 26.51 3.41
N GLU A 556 13.60 27.12 4.59
CA GLU A 556 13.88 26.44 5.87
C GLU A 556 13.12 25.11 6.05
N TYR A 557 11.90 25.05 5.54
CA TYR A 557 11.07 23.85 5.55
C TYR A 557 10.45 23.61 4.17
N GLY A 558 10.68 22.43 3.60
CA GLY A 558 10.09 21.98 2.34
C GLY A 558 10.95 22.17 1.10
N ASN A 559 12.25 21.84 1.16
CA ASN A 559 13.07 21.82 -0.05
C ASN A 559 12.79 20.57 -0.87
N LYS A 560 12.79 20.74 -2.19
CA LYS A 560 12.67 19.68 -3.19
C LYS A 560 13.90 19.72 -4.09
N LEU A 561 14.67 18.66 -4.10
CA LEU A 561 15.88 18.52 -4.91
C LEU A 561 15.71 17.32 -5.83
N ALA A 562 15.98 17.52 -7.12
CA ALA A 562 16.04 16.44 -8.09
C ALA A 562 17.41 16.46 -8.77
N ALA A 563 17.93 15.28 -9.09
CA ALA A 563 19.07 15.20 -9.98
C ALA A 563 19.05 13.94 -10.82
N SER A 564 19.63 14.08 -12.00
CA SER A 564 19.71 13.08 -13.04
C SER A 564 21.17 12.82 -13.37
N TYR A 565 21.48 11.58 -13.72
CA TYR A 565 22.80 11.19 -14.21
C TYR A 565 22.68 10.14 -15.31
N GLY A 566 23.58 10.22 -16.28
CA GLY A 566 23.79 9.22 -17.32
C GLY A 566 25.27 9.26 -17.70
N LEU A 567 25.99 8.16 -17.49
CA LEU A 567 27.44 8.12 -17.73
C LEU A 567 27.76 8.45 -19.19
N GLY A 568 28.64 9.43 -19.39
CA GLY A 568 29.04 9.96 -20.69
C GLY A 568 27.99 10.80 -21.43
N GLU A 569 26.80 11.00 -20.85
CA GLU A 569 25.68 11.69 -21.52
C GLU A 569 25.20 12.92 -20.75
N HIS A 570 24.84 12.77 -19.48
CA HIS A 570 24.08 13.79 -18.76
C HIS A 570 24.41 13.86 -17.27
N LEU A 571 24.52 15.07 -16.73
CA LEU A 571 24.42 15.37 -15.30
C LEU A 571 23.59 16.63 -15.15
N GLY A 572 22.51 16.54 -14.37
CA GLY A 572 21.56 17.63 -14.17
C GLY A 572 21.06 17.69 -12.74
N VAL A 573 20.83 18.88 -12.22
CA VAL A 573 20.28 19.12 -10.87
C VAL A 573 19.32 20.30 -10.89
N SER A 574 18.23 20.23 -10.13
CA SER A 574 17.28 21.32 -9.92
C SER A 574 16.85 21.38 -8.47
N LEU A 575 16.64 22.58 -7.94
CA LEU A 575 16.22 22.83 -6.56
C LEU A 575 15.01 23.77 -6.52
N ASN A 576 13.94 23.35 -5.85
CA ASN A 576 12.77 24.21 -5.62
C ASN A 576 12.21 24.85 -6.91
N GLY A 577 12.25 24.13 -8.03
CA GLY A 577 11.69 24.57 -9.31
C GLY A 577 12.57 25.55 -10.09
N THR A 578 13.84 25.72 -9.71
CA THR A 578 14.79 26.54 -10.48
C THR A 578 15.24 25.86 -11.76
N SER A 579 15.65 26.69 -12.74
CA SER A 579 16.19 26.20 -14.01
C SER A 579 17.42 25.33 -13.78
N ALA A 580 17.31 24.06 -14.17
CA ALA A 580 18.28 23.05 -13.80
C ALA A 580 19.71 23.38 -14.30
N GLY A 581 20.70 23.17 -13.44
CA GLY A 581 22.11 23.26 -13.80
C GLY A 581 22.58 22.04 -14.60
N TYR A 582 23.57 22.23 -15.49
CA TYR A 582 24.17 21.15 -16.30
C TYR A 582 25.69 21.14 -16.25
N GLY A 583 26.25 19.93 -16.12
CA GLY A 583 27.68 19.69 -16.25
C GLY A 583 28.04 19.37 -17.69
N THR A 584 29.10 19.99 -18.21
CA THR A 584 29.72 19.59 -19.48
C THR A 584 30.69 18.42 -19.31
N ASP A 585 31.25 18.27 -18.11
CA ASP A 585 32.20 17.21 -17.78
C ASP A 585 31.44 16.00 -17.22
N VAL A 586 30.81 15.21 -18.09
CA VAL A 586 30.07 14.03 -17.67
C VAL A 586 31.03 12.83 -17.49
N PRO A 587 31.06 12.19 -16.31
CA PRO A 587 31.88 11.01 -16.09
C PRO A 587 31.50 9.88 -17.05
N THR A 588 32.50 9.28 -17.71
CA THR A 588 32.30 8.18 -18.67
C THR A 588 32.52 6.79 -18.04
N THR A 589 32.96 6.75 -16.79
CA THR A 589 33.25 5.51 -16.06
C THR A 589 32.46 5.48 -14.78
N GLN A 590 32.04 4.29 -14.40
CA GLN A 590 31.13 3.99 -13.29
C GLN A 590 31.78 4.19 -11.92
N ALA A 591 31.04 4.75 -10.96
CA ALA A 591 31.43 4.76 -9.55
C ALA A 591 30.95 3.44 -8.93
N PRO A 592 31.79 2.65 -8.25
CA PRO A 592 31.45 1.33 -7.69
C PRO A 592 30.48 1.37 -6.49
N GLY A 593 29.53 2.31 -6.46
CA GLY A 593 28.58 2.46 -5.37
C GLY A 593 27.72 1.21 -5.18
N ASN A 594 27.68 0.70 -3.95
CA ASN A 594 26.90 -0.46 -3.54
C ASN A 594 25.82 -0.14 -2.50
N ARG A 595 25.69 1.14 -2.10
CA ARG A 595 24.68 1.58 -1.13
C ARG A 595 24.13 2.97 -1.41
N LEU A 596 22.91 3.18 -0.93
CA LEU A 596 22.27 4.46 -0.71
C LEU A 596 22.51 4.89 0.73
N ALA A 597 23.04 6.09 0.94
CA ALA A 597 23.14 6.72 2.26
C ALA A 597 22.63 8.16 2.19
N PHE A 598 22.14 8.69 3.31
CA PHE A 598 21.69 10.08 3.37
C PHE A 598 22.06 10.75 4.68
N GLY A 599 22.27 12.07 4.63
CA GLY A 599 22.69 12.84 5.80
C GLY A 599 23.64 13.99 5.52
N CYS A 600 24.65 14.18 6.38
CA CYS A 600 25.76 15.11 6.16
C CYS A 600 27.05 14.40 5.71
N SER A 601 27.90 15.09 4.96
CA SER A 601 29.13 14.51 4.40
C SER A 601 30.12 14.10 5.48
N SER A 602 30.76 12.94 5.29
CA SER A 602 31.84 12.41 6.14
C SER A 602 33.15 13.21 6.08
N SER A 603 33.24 14.25 5.25
CA SER A 603 34.41 15.12 5.09
C SER A 603 34.62 16.07 6.28
N GLY A 604 34.90 15.53 7.47
CA GLY A 604 35.46 16.24 8.63
C GLY A 604 34.56 17.29 9.32
N ASN A 605 33.53 17.80 8.64
CA ASN A 605 32.55 18.77 9.14
C ASN A 605 31.17 18.11 9.35
N ALA A 606 31.16 16.81 9.68
CA ALA A 606 29.96 16.02 10.00
C ALA A 606 29.30 16.43 11.33
N THR A 607 29.54 17.65 11.79
CA THR A 607 28.95 18.20 13.00
C THR A 607 27.52 18.66 12.69
N ASN A 608 27.28 19.41 11.62
CA ASN A 608 25.96 20.05 11.41
C ASN A 608 24.99 19.18 10.58
N CYS A 609 24.54 18.07 11.17
CA CYS A 609 23.73 17.05 10.49
C CYS A 609 22.29 16.96 11.01
N ASP A 610 21.59 18.08 11.09
CA ASP A 610 20.20 18.09 11.53
C ASP A 610 19.28 18.27 10.33
N ILE A 611 18.73 17.16 9.86
CA ILE A 611 17.91 17.08 8.66
C ILE A 611 16.66 16.26 8.94
N PHE A 612 15.54 16.73 8.42
CA PHE A 612 14.30 15.98 8.31
C PHE A 612 14.13 15.53 6.86
N LEU A 613 14.24 14.22 6.63
CA LEU A 613 14.02 13.61 5.33
C LEU A 613 12.53 13.27 5.20
N GLN A 614 11.85 13.91 4.26
CA GLN A 614 10.41 13.77 4.07
C GLN A 614 10.11 12.67 3.05
N LEU A 615 10.82 12.70 1.92
CA LEU A 615 10.65 11.77 0.81
C LEU A 615 11.98 11.54 0.10
N LEU A 616 12.22 10.31 -0.34
CA LEU A 616 13.30 9.96 -1.26
C LEU A 616 12.77 9.01 -2.33
N GLU A 617 13.00 9.34 -3.60
CA GLU A 617 12.64 8.51 -4.75
C GLU A 617 13.87 8.26 -5.64
N LEU A 618 13.97 7.05 -6.18
CA LEU A 618 14.99 6.65 -7.16
C LEU A 618 14.31 6.29 -8.47
N TYR A 619 14.85 6.74 -9.59
CA TYR A 619 14.35 6.46 -10.93
C TYR A 619 15.38 5.64 -11.72
N PRO A 620 14.93 4.71 -12.57
CA PRO A 620 15.82 3.76 -13.25
C PRO A 620 16.54 4.37 -14.45
N GLY A 621 16.10 5.52 -14.93
CA GLY A 621 16.67 6.21 -16.08
C GLY A 621 16.91 7.70 -15.80
N PRO A 622 17.66 8.38 -16.67
CA PRO A 622 17.92 9.80 -16.53
C PRO A 622 16.63 10.57 -16.81
N LEU A 623 16.40 11.62 -16.02
CA LEU A 623 15.35 12.61 -16.26
C LEU A 623 15.88 13.77 -17.11
N SER A 624 15.01 14.32 -17.95
CA SER A 624 15.27 15.54 -18.72
C SER A 624 15.19 16.79 -17.85
N THR A 625 15.65 17.91 -18.39
CA THR A 625 15.59 19.23 -17.76
C THR A 625 14.20 19.62 -17.28
N ALA A 626 13.23 19.51 -18.19
CA ALA A 626 11.87 19.89 -17.89
C ALA A 626 11.27 19.00 -16.81
N GLU A 627 11.65 17.72 -16.75
CA GLU A 627 11.21 16.80 -15.70
C GLU A 627 11.81 17.16 -14.34
N LEU A 628 13.12 17.44 -14.27
CA LEU A 628 13.78 17.87 -13.03
C LEU A 628 13.15 19.15 -12.46
N GLU A 629 12.90 20.16 -13.31
CA GLU A 629 12.26 21.42 -12.92
C GLU A 629 10.81 21.20 -12.46
N THR A 630 10.06 20.37 -13.20
CA THR A 630 8.66 20.06 -12.86
C THR A 630 8.54 19.33 -11.53
N MET A 631 9.45 18.40 -11.24
CA MET A 631 9.41 17.62 -9.99
C MET A 631 9.75 18.44 -8.75
N THR A 632 10.54 19.51 -8.91
CA THR A 632 11.00 20.34 -7.80
C THR A 632 10.16 21.60 -7.59
N THR A 633 9.18 21.86 -8.46
CA THR A 633 8.12 22.85 -8.23
C THR A 633 7.16 22.33 -7.16
#